data_AF-A0A6A6FA66-F1
#
_entry.id   AF-A0A6A6FA66-F1
#
_cell.length_a   1.000
_cell.length_b   1.000
_cell.length_c   1.000
_cell.angle_alpha   90.00
_cell.angle_beta   90.00
_cell.angle_gamma   90.00
#
_symmetry.space_group_name_H-M   'P 1'
#
loop_
_entity.id
_entity.type
_entity.pdbx_description
1 polymer ?
#
loop_
_entity_poly.entity_id
_entity_poly.type
_entity_poly.pdbx_seq_one_letter_code
_entity_poly.pdbx_strand_id
1 'polypeptide(L)'
;MAANVEVKKSGIDNAGRGLFAKKDFEPGDVVLSLDRPYVAELDTSRLSDTCAWCFLKGVTAEERAKAVALGLPASNIETKQCTGCKRVRYCSKIC
;
A
#
# COMPACT_ATOMS: atom_id res chain seq x y z
N MET A 1 -7.04 15.95 -13.23
CA MET A 1 -6.56 14.87 -14.13
C MET A 1 -5.05 15.00 -14.24
N ALA A 2 -4.31 13.90 -14.14
CA ALA A 2 -2.86 13.94 -14.26
C ALA A 2 -2.44 14.45 -15.64
N ALA A 3 -1.52 15.42 -15.68
CA ALA A 3 -1.20 16.18 -16.90
C ALA A 3 -0.68 15.32 -18.06
N ASN A 4 -0.11 14.14 -17.75
CA ASN A 4 0.65 13.29 -18.66
C ASN A 4 -0.10 12.08 -19.22
N VAL A 5 -1.34 11.85 -18.77
CA VAL A 5 -2.17 10.71 -19.20
C VAL A 5 -3.60 11.13 -19.49
N GLU A 6 -4.29 10.35 -20.29
CA GLU A 6 -5.70 10.55 -20.62
C GLU A 6 -6.47 9.23 -20.68
N VAL A 7 -7.78 9.30 -20.45
CA VAL A 7 -8.67 8.14 -20.56
C VAL A 7 -9.38 8.19 -21.91
N LYS A 8 -9.22 7.13 -22.71
CA LYS A 8 -9.85 6.98 -24.04
C LYS A 8 -10.42 5.58 -24.21
N LYS A 9 -11.24 5.35 -25.25
CA LYS A 9 -11.68 4.00 -25.62
C LYS A 9 -10.49 3.22 -26.17
N SER A 10 -10.32 1.98 -25.73
CA SER A 10 -9.28 1.08 -26.24
C SER A 10 -9.60 0.64 -27.67
N GLY A 11 -8.56 0.49 -28.48
CA GLY A 11 -8.66 -0.15 -29.80
C GLY A 11 -8.72 -1.69 -29.74
N ILE A 12 -8.52 -2.27 -28.56
CA ILE A 12 -8.66 -3.72 -28.33
C ILE A 12 -10.15 -4.04 -28.19
N ASP A 13 -10.61 -4.99 -29.00
CA ASP A 13 -12.00 -5.45 -28.96
C ASP A 13 -12.40 -5.90 -27.54
N ASN A 14 -13.55 -5.39 -27.08
CA ASN A 14 -14.14 -5.65 -25.77
C ASN A 14 -13.34 -5.18 -24.54
N ALA A 15 -12.26 -4.41 -24.69
CA ALA A 15 -11.47 -3.92 -23.55
C ALA A 15 -12.06 -2.67 -22.85
N GLY A 16 -13.01 -1.96 -23.47
CA GLY A 16 -13.62 -0.76 -22.88
C GLY A 16 -12.71 0.47 -22.92
N ARG A 17 -12.50 1.14 -21.77
CA ARG A 17 -11.64 2.35 -21.65
C ARG A 17 -10.24 1.97 -21.17
N GLY A 18 -9.23 2.64 -21.72
CA GLY A 18 -7.83 2.52 -21.31
C GLY A 18 -7.24 3.86 -20.87
N LEU A 19 -6.07 3.78 -20.24
CA LEU A 19 -5.23 4.92 -19.90
C LEU A 19 -4.11 5.05 -20.94
N PHE A 20 -3.97 6.22 -21.54
CA PHE A 20 -3.03 6.50 -22.63
C PHE A 20 -2.04 7.59 -22.22
N ALA A 21 -0.79 7.45 -22.66
CA ALA A 21 0.24 8.44 -22.46
C ALA A 21 0.03 9.66 -23.38
N LYS A 22 0.20 10.86 -22.84
CA LYS A 22 0.18 12.12 -23.61
C LYS A 22 1.59 12.61 -23.99
N LYS A 23 2.61 11.92 -23.50
CA LYS A 23 4.03 12.16 -23.75
C LYS A 23 4.79 10.85 -23.69
N ASP A 24 6.03 10.85 -24.16
CA ASP A 24 6.93 9.72 -23.98
C ASP A 24 7.41 9.64 -22.52
N PHE A 25 7.65 8.41 -22.05
CA PHE A 25 8.14 8.09 -20.71
C PHE A 25 9.43 7.30 -20.80
N GLU A 26 10.42 7.66 -20.00
CA GLU A 26 11.66 6.92 -19.85
C GLU A 26 11.52 5.82 -18.77
N PRO A 27 12.33 4.75 -18.80
CA PRO A 27 12.35 3.76 -17.72
C PRO A 27 12.58 4.40 -16.34
N GLY A 28 11.62 4.20 -15.43
CA GLY A 28 11.64 4.78 -14.09
C GLY A 28 10.76 6.03 -13.91
N ASP A 29 10.19 6.58 -14.98
CA ASP A 29 9.28 7.70 -14.88
C ASP A 29 7.97 7.35 -14.15
N VAL A 30 7.47 8.31 -13.38
CA VAL A 30 6.15 8.23 -12.76
C VAL A 30 5.08 8.58 -13.80
N VAL A 31 4.36 7.56 -14.27
CA VAL A 31 3.27 7.70 -15.26
C VAL A 31 2.06 8.41 -14.64
N LEU A 32 1.65 8.00 -13.44
CA LEU A 32 0.53 8.54 -12.68
C LEU A 32 0.80 8.31 -11.18
N SER A 33 0.55 9.32 -10.36
CA SER A 33 0.47 9.19 -8.91
C SER A 33 -0.87 9.73 -8.43
N LEU A 34 -1.46 9.06 -7.44
CA LEU A 34 -2.68 9.48 -6.75
C LEU A 34 -2.34 9.59 -5.27
N ASP A 35 -2.57 10.75 -4.67
CA ASP A 35 -2.16 11.01 -3.29
C ASP A 35 -2.87 10.11 -2.28
N ARG A 36 -4.13 9.74 -2.54
CA ARG A 36 -4.91 8.83 -1.71
C ARG A 36 -5.85 7.97 -2.55
N PRO A 37 -6.03 6.68 -2.20
CA PRO A 37 -7.14 5.90 -2.72
C PRO A 37 -8.47 6.54 -2.28
N TYR A 38 -9.52 6.36 -3.07
CA TYR A 38 -10.86 6.84 -2.70
C TYR A 38 -11.35 6.16 -1.41
N VAL A 39 -11.18 4.84 -1.35
CA VAL A 39 -11.36 4.00 -0.15
C VAL A 39 -10.33 2.88 -0.26
N ALA A 40 -9.68 2.54 0.86
CA ALA A 40 -8.81 1.37 0.95
C ALA A 40 -9.00 0.72 2.32
N GLU A 41 -9.03 -0.60 2.33
CA GLU A 41 -9.15 -1.43 3.53
C GLU A 41 -8.18 -2.61 3.41
N LEU A 42 -7.75 -3.13 4.56
CA LEU A 42 -6.91 -4.32 4.61
C LEU A 42 -7.74 -5.57 4.32
N ASP A 43 -7.10 -6.55 3.68
CA ASP A 43 -7.61 -7.92 3.68
C ASP A 43 -7.78 -8.42 5.12
N THR A 44 -8.81 -9.24 5.34
CA THR A 44 -9.15 -9.71 6.69
C THR A 44 -7.97 -10.44 7.36
N SER A 45 -7.14 -11.13 6.58
CA SER A 45 -5.92 -11.81 7.06
C SER A 45 -4.84 -10.86 7.59
N ARG A 46 -4.83 -9.60 7.13
CA ARG A 46 -3.84 -8.57 7.48
C ARG A 46 -4.27 -7.64 8.61
N LEU A 47 -5.52 -7.74 9.08
CA LEU A 47 -6.01 -6.96 10.22
C LEU A 47 -5.22 -7.25 11.52
N SER A 48 -4.59 -8.41 11.62
CA SER A 48 -3.87 -8.87 12.81
C SER A 48 -2.43 -8.38 12.92
N ASP A 49 -1.83 -7.89 11.84
CA ASP A 49 -0.40 -7.58 11.78
C ASP A 49 -0.08 -6.28 11.02
N THR A 50 -1.04 -5.64 10.37
CA THR A 50 -0.80 -4.51 9.46
C THR A 50 -1.53 -3.26 9.93
N CYS A 51 -0.90 -2.09 9.79
CA CYS A 51 -1.52 -0.81 10.10
C CYS A 51 -2.66 -0.53 9.10
N ALA A 52 -3.88 -0.31 9.61
CA ALA A 52 -5.06 -0.07 8.77
C ALA A 52 -5.01 1.25 7.99
N TRP A 53 -4.18 2.22 8.42
CA TRP A 53 -4.08 3.53 7.77
C TRP A 53 -2.94 3.62 6.74
N CYS A 54 -1.71 3.25 7.11
CA CYS A 54 -0.55 3.35 6.20
C CYS A 54 -0.14 2.02 5.56
N PHE A 55 -0.83 0.92 5.85
CA PHE A 55 -0.58 -0.40 5.24
C PHE A 55 0.81 -0.98 5.55
N LEU A 56 1.52 -0.37 6.52
CA LEU A 56 2.81 -0.86 7.00
C LEU A 56 2.59 -2.09 7.87
N LYS A 57 3.23 -3.21 7.49
CA LYS A 57 3.22 -4.44 8.27
C LYS A 57 4.06 -4.28 9.54
N GLY A 58 3.45 -4.56 10.68
CA GLY A 58 4.14 -4.72 11.95
C GLY A 58 4.95 -6.01 11.96
N VAL A 59 6.05 -6.00 12.71
CA VAL A 59 6.93 -7.15 12.86
C VAL A 59 6.67 -7.79 14.22
N THR A 60 6.41 -9.09 14.22
CA THR A 60 6.25 -9.83 15.48
C THR A 60 7.58 -9.99 16.19
N ALA A 61 7.55 -10.28 17.49
CA ALA A 61 8.78 -10.52 18.25
C ALA A 61 9.59 -11.69 17.66
N GLU A 62 8.92 -12.73 17.16
CA GLU A 62 9.53 -13.91 16.54
C GLU A 62 10.16 -13.56 15.19
N GLU A 63 9.46 -12.79 14.34
CA GLU A 63 10.00 -12.31 13.06
C GLU A 63 11.23 -11.43 13.28
N ARG A 64 11.19 -10.56 14.30
CA ARG A 64 12.31 -9.72 14.71
C ARG A 64 13.50 -10.56 15.17
N ALA A 65 13.27 -11.54 16.04
CA ALA A 65 14.32 -12.44 16.53
C ALA A 65 15.00 -13.21 15.39
N LYS A 66 14.21 -13.69 14.42
CA LYS A 66 14.74 -14.35 13.22
C LYS A 66 15.58 -13.41 12.36
N ALA A 67 15.12 -12.18 12.13
CA ALA A 67 15.88 -11.18 11.36
C ALA A 67 17.24 -10.89 12.02
N VAL A 68 17.26 -10.70 13.34
CA VAL A 68 18.50 -10.51 14.10
C VAL A 68 19.43 -11.72 13.99
N ALA A 69 18.90 -12.94 14.12
CA ALA A 69 19.69 -14.17 14.01
C ALA A 69 20.33 -14.35 12.62
N LEU A 70 19.72 -13.79 11.57
CA LEU A 70 20.23 -13.82 10.20
C LEU A 70 21.12 -12.62 9.85
N GLY A 71 21.39 -11.71 10.80
CA GLY A 71 22.16 -10.50 10.54
C GLY A 71 21.44 -9.47 9.65
N LEU A 72 20.11 -9.58 9.51
CA LEU A 72 19.29 -8.66 8.75
C LEU A 72 18.88 -7.45 9.59
N PRO A 73 18.65 -6.27 8.98
CA PRO A 73 18.11 -5.12 9.69
C PRO A 73 16.73 -5.46 10.26
N ALA A 74 16.64 -5.51 11.59
CA ALA A 74 15.41 -5.80 12.30
C ALA A 74 14.57 -4.52 12.44
N SER A 75 13.46 -4.43 11.70
CA SER A 75 12.52 -3.32 11.86
C SER A 75 11.79 -3.44 13.19
N ASN A 76 11.61 -2.31 13.88
CA ASN A 76 10.95 -2.24 15.19
C ASN A 76 9.51 -1.70 15.09
N ILE A 77 8.87 -1.83 13.92
CA ILE A 77 7.52 -1.33 13.72
C ILE A 77 6.56 -2.30 14.40
N GLU A 78 5.94 -1.84 15.48
CA GLU A 78 4.89 -2.54 16.19
C GLU A 78 3.53 -1.91 15.84
N THR A 79 2.51 -2.75 15.63
CA THR A 79 1.12 -2.30 15.45
C THR A 79 0.30 -2.60 16.70
N LYS A 80 -0.44 -1.60 17.18
CA LYS A 80 -1.29 -1.70 18.38
C LYS A 80 -2.75 -1.85 18.00
N GLN A 81 -3.44 -2.72 18.71
CA GLN A 81 -4.85 -2.99 18.46
C GLN A 81 -5.74 -1.85 18.96
N CYS A 82 -6.75 -1.51 18.15
CA CYS A 82 -7.80 -0.58 18.55
C CYS A 82 -8.54 -1.12 19.78
N THR A 83 -8.59 -0.34 20.86
CA THR A 83 -9.21 -0.75 22.12
C THR A 83 -10.74 -0.80 22.06
N GLY A 84 -11.35 -0.07 21.13
CA GLY A 84 -12.80 -0.07 20.90
C GLY A 84 -13.28 -1.35 20.21
N CYS A 85 -12.85 -1.59 18.97
CA CYS A 85 -13.35 -2.72 18.17
C CYS A 85 -12.51 -4.00 18.30
N LYS A 86 -11.26 -3.91 18.77
CA LYS A 86 -10.30 -5.02 18.88
C LYS A 86 -10.04 -5.77 17.57
N ARG A 87 -10.29 -5.14 16.42
CA ARG A 87 -10.15 -5.77 15.10
C ARG A 87 -9.00 -5.18 14.28
N VAL A 88 -8.98 -3.87 14.13
CA VAL A 88 -7.93 -3.16 13.38
C VAL A 88 -6.74 -2.81 14.27
N ARG A 89 -5.59 -2.56 13.64
CA ARG A 89 -4.35 -2.16 14.31
C ARG A 89 -3.73 -0.93 13.64
N TYR A 90 -2.95 -0.18 14.40
CA TYR A 90 -2.28 1.06 13.97
C TYR A 90 -0.83 1.11 14.45
N CYS A 91 0.08 1.64 13.65
CA CYS A 91 1.51 1.76 14.03
C CYS A 91 1.80 2.99 14.91
N SER A 92 0.87 3.95 15.00
CA SER A 92 1.01 5.14 15.84
C SER A 92 -0.36 5.66 16.26
N LYS A 93 -0.42 6.77 16.99
CA LYS A 93 -1.68 7.48 17.27
C LYS A 93 -2.09 8.44 16.14
N ILE A 94 -1.18 8.74 15.22
CA ILE A 94 -1.42 9.62 14.06
C ILE A 94 -2.09 8.81 12.94
N CYS A 95 -1.68 7.54 12.82
CA CYS A 95 -2.30 6.54 11.97
C CYS A 95 -3.55 5.99 12.64
#